data_AF-A0A1H1DVZ5-F1
#
_entry.id   AF-A0A1H1DVZ5-F1
#
_cell.length_a   1.000
_cell.length_b   1.000
_cell.length_c   1.000
_cell.angle_alpha   90.00
_cell.angle_beta   90.00
_cell.angle_gamma   90.00
#
_symmetry.space_group_name_H-M   'P 1'
#
loop_
_entity.id
_entity.type
_entity.pdbx_description
1 polymer ?
#
loop_
_entity_poly.entity_id
_entity_poly.type
_entity_poly.pdbx_seq_one_letter_code
_entity_poly.pdbx_strand_id
1 'polypeptide(L)'
;MLRLTTLMLLSLSLVACQASVSEDFVEAIPSTTQKSSIEPIEVAATPTLIYTGTTDLSALTSTKWIVSEGSGNTSAPCHVKFSRIPKGGIEAAAPSITNSFPIGQAATSGCSNEELKTVTGWAVNGDTIELRNAEETTTAYLLMERPDLLLGYTAKGYDLVVSQ
;
A
#
# COMPACT_ATOMS: atom_id res chain seq x y z
N MET A 1 52.90 -27.77 26.47
CA MET A 1 52.49 -29.06 27.05
C MET A 1 51.03 -28.95 27.47
N LEU A 2 50.16 -29.84 26.93
CA LEU A 2 48.94 -30.48 27.53
C LEU A 2 47.89 -29.59 28.27
N ARG A 3 46.55 -29.64 28.13
CA ARG A 3 45.50 -30.58 27.61
C ARG A 3 44.23 -29.74 27.30
N LEU A 4 43.58 -29.80 26.13
CA LEU A 4 42.44 -30.65 25.68
C LEU A 4 41.51 -31.24 26.76
N THR A 5 40.22 -30.84 26.80
CA THR A 5 39.03 -31.71 27.07
C THR A 5 37.67 -30.99 26.94
N THR A 6 36.78 -31.55 26.08
CA THR A 6 35.28 -31.68 26.14
C THR A 6 34.41 -30.42 26.30
N LEU A 7 33.57 -29.97 25.34
CA LEU A 7 32.46 -30.57 24.57
C LEU A 7 31.27 -31.06 25.42
N MET A 8 30.17 -30.28 25.42
CA MET A 8 28.79 -30.74 25.65
C MET A 8 27.83 -29.80 24.90
N LEU A 9 27.34 -30.28 23.76
CA LEU A 9 26.22 -29.70 23.01
C LEU A 9 24.92 -29.98 23.78
N LEU A 10 24.09 -28.96 23.99
CA LEU A 10 22.69 -29.12 24.35
C LEU A 10 21.82 -28.61 23.19
N SER A 11 21.56 -29.52 22.27
CA SER A 11 20.52 -29.44 21.26
C SER A 11 19.15 -29.59 21.94
N LEU A 12 18.38 -28.50 22.03
CA LEU A 12 16.94 -28.60 22.34
C LEU A 12 16.19 -28.90 21.04
N SER A 13 15.51 -30.04 21.07
CA SER A 13 14.74 -30.63 19.99
C SER A 13 13.49 -29.82 19.65
N LEU A 14 13.15 -29.87 18.36
CA LEU A 14 12.00 -29.26 17.71
C LEU A 14 10.65 -29.66 18.35
N VAL A 15 9.76 -28.69 18.52
CA VAL A 15 8.31 -28.94 18.62
C VAL A 15 7.68 -28.56 17.29
N ALA A 16 7.44 -29.56 16.44
CA ALA A 16 6.59 -29.43 15.27
C ALA A 16 5.13 -29.73 15.71
N CYS A 17 4.29 -28.69 15.78
CA CYS A 17 2.84 -28.88 15.80
C CYS A 17 2.39 -29.20 14.37
N GLN A 18 2.25 -30.49 14.06
CA GLN A 18 1.46 -30.92 12.90
C GLN A 18 0.00 -31.05 13.34
N ALA A 19 -0.86 -30.14 12.87
CA ALA A 19 -2.30 -30.31 12.92
C ALA A 19 -2.73 -30.91 11.57
N SER A 20 -2.79 -32.23 11.50
CA SER A 20 -3.44 -32.98 10.43
C SER A 20 -4.83 -33.39 10.90
N VAL A 21 -5.88 -32.79 10.34
CA VAL A 21 -7.25 -33.29 10.46
C VAL A 21 -7.57 -34.05 9.18
N SER A 22 -7.81 -35.35 9.34
CA SER A 22 -8.16 -36.30 8.30
C SER A 22 -9.55 -36.01 7.73
N GLU A 23 -9.63 -35.94 6.40
CA GLU A 23 -10.84 -36.25 5.65
C GLU A 23 -10.98 -37.77 5.57
N ASP A 24 -12.11 -38.31 6.04
CA ASP A 24 -12.87 -39.41 5.42
C ASP A 24 -13.96 -39.87 6.40
N PHE A 25 -15.23 -39.75 6.00
CA PHE A 25 -16.14 -40.88 5.81
C PHE A 25 -17.56 -40.37 5.52
N VAL A 26 -18.01 -40.70 4.31
CA VAL A 26 -19.40 -40.66 3.86
C VAL A 26 -20.21 -41.71 4.65
N GLU A 27 -21.46 -41.36 4.96
CA GLU A 27 -22.66 -42.24 4.98
C GLU A 27 -23.50 -42.18 6.25
N ALA A 28 -24.57 -41.37 6.22
CA ALA A 28 -25.94 -41.78 6.57
C ALA A 28 -26.89 -40.60 6.32
N ILE A 29 -27.69 -40.69 5.25
CA ILE A 29 -28.84 -39.82 5.03
C ILE A 29 -30.00 -40.36 5.87
N PRO A 30 -30.63 -39.55 6.75
CA PRO A 30 -32.05 -39.69 6.99
C PRO A 30 -32.79 -38.58 6.23
N SER A 31 -33.58 -38.98 5.24
CA SER A 31 -34.48 -38.12 4.49
C SER A 31 -35.48 -37.46 5.44
N THR A 32 -35.29 -36.16 5.70
CA THR A 32 -36.37 -35.29 6.17
C THR A 32 -36.54 -34.17 5.16
N THR A 33 -37.63 -34.26 4.41
CA THR A 33 -38.13 -33.21 3.53
C THR A 33 -38.44 -31.97 4.37
N GLN A 34 -37.57 -30.95 4.30
CA GLN A 34 -37.93 -29.59 4.65
C GLN A 34 -37.68 -28.72 3.42
N LYS A 35 -38.77 -28.39 2.71
CA LYS A 35 -38.77 -27.44 1.60
C LYS A 35 -38.58 -26.04 2.19
N SER A 36 -37.34 -25.67 2.48
CA SER A 36 -36.96 -24.28 2.71
C SER A 36 -36.52 -23.71 1.36
N SER A 37 -37.41 -22.91 0.76
CA SER A 37 -37.09 -22.13 -0.43
C SER A 37 -36.15 -21.01 -0.02
N ILE A 38 -34.85 -21.26 -0.11
CA ILE A 38 -33.85 -20.19 -0.08
C ILE A 38 -33.78 -19.67 -1.50
N GLU A 39 -34.46 -18.56 -1.76
CA GLU A 39 -34.15 -17.75 -2.94
C GLU A 39 -32.66 -17.40 -2.88
N PRO A 40 -31.87 -17.68 -3.92
CA PRO A 40 -30.52 -17.16 -3.98
C PRO A 40 -30.64 -15.65 -4.06
N ILE A 41 -30.30 -14.97 -2.97
CA ILE A 41 -29.99 -13.55 -3.04
C ILE A 41 -28.79 -13.47 -3.97
N GLU A 42 -29.02 -13.01 -5.20
CA GLU A 42 -27.99 -12.58 -6.11
C GLU A 42 -27.23 -11.46 -5.39
N VAL A 43 -26.17 -11.83 -4.68
CA VAL A 43 -25.15 -10.87 -4.27
C VAL A 43 -24.56 -10.41 -5.58
N ALA A 44 -25.00 -9.24 -6.05
CA ALA A 44 -24.40 -8.58 -7.19
C ALA A 44 -22.89 -8.55 -6.94
N ALA A 45 -22.16 -9.34 -7.74
CA ALA A 45 -20.71 -9.35 -7.69
C ALA A 45 -20.27 -7.93 -8.01
N THR A 46 -19.82 -7.19 -7.00
CA THR A 46 -19.09 -5.96 -7.23
C THR A 46 -17.94 -6.34 -8.17
N PRO A 47 -17.80 -5.69 -9.33
CA PRO A 47 -16.76 -6.05 -10.27
C PRO A 47 -15.43 -5.96 -9.54
N THR A 48 -14.77 -7.10 -9.41
CA THR A 48 -13.42 -7.17 -8.87
C THR A 48 -12.56 -6.48 -9.91
N LEU A 49 -12.27 -5.20 -9.69
CA LEU A 49 -11.32 -4.45 -10.50
C LEU A 49 -9.97 -5.15 -10.32
N ILE A 50 -9.61 -5.98 -11.30
CA ILE A 50 -8.29 -6.57 -11.40
C ILE A 50 -7.34 -5.40 -11.62
N TYR A 51 -6.63 -5.02 -10.55
CA TYR A 51 -5.65 -3.95 -10.60
C TYR A 51 -4.46 -4.41 -11.44
N THR A 52 -4.20 -3.72 -12.55
CA THR A 52 -3.18 -4.09 -13.55
C THR A 52 -1.76 -3.65 -13.19
N GLY A 53 -1.51 -3.21 -11.95
CA GLY A 53 -0.21 -2.66 -11.53
C GLY A 53 0.09 -1.27 -12.08
N THR A 54 -0.88 -0.63 -12.75
CA THR A 54 -0.71 0.70 -13.35
C THR A 54 -1.37 1.75 -12.47
N THR A 55 -0.64 2.82 -12.14
CA THR A 55 -1.21 3.95 -11.39
C THR A 55 -2.41 4.55 -12.11
N ASP A 56 -3.58 4.50 -11.50
CA ASP A 56 -4.77 5.22 -11.96
C ASP A 56 -4.63 6.72 -11.61
N LEU A 57 -4.11 7.49 -12.57
CA LEU A 57 -3.92 8.94 -12.42
C LEU A 57 -5.23 9.71 -12.21
N SER A 58 -6.37 9.15 -12.61
CA SER A 58 -7.67 9.79 -12.41
C SER A 58 -8.06 9.63 -10.94
N ALA A 59 -7.98 8.41 -10.40
CA ALA A 59 -8.22 8.14 -8.98
C ALA A 59 -7.24 8.89 -8.07
N LEU A 60 -5.95 8.92 -8.43
CA LEU A 60 -4.91 9.62 -7.67
C LEU A 60 -5.23 11.11 -7.47
N THR A 61 -5.72 11.78 -8.53
CA THR A 61 -5.90 13.24 -8.56
C THR A 61 -7.33 13.70 -8.29
N SER A 62 -8.31 12.80 -8.27
CA SER A 62 -9.70 13.13 -7.92
C SER A 62 -9.93 13.25 -6.42
N THR A 63 -9.02 12.70 -5.61
CA THR A 63 -9.30 12.45 -4.20
C THR A 63 -8.41 13.26 -3.27
N LYS A 64 -8.95 13.61 -2.10
CA LYS A 64 -8.18 14.04 -0.94
C LYS A 64 -7.80 12.80 -0.15
N TRP A 65 -6.51 12.57 0.04
CA TRP A 65 -6.02 11.38 0.73
C TRP A 65 -5.70 11.69 2.19
N ILE A 66 -5.89 10.69 3.05
CA ILE A 66 -5.51 10.67 4.45
C ILE A 66 -4.29 9.74 4.57
N VAL A 67 -3.25 10.21 5.24
CA VAL A 67 -2.02 9.47 5.47
C VAL A 67 -1.99 9.02 6.93
N SER A 68 -1.88 7.72 7.13
CA SER A 68 -1.50 7.14 8.42
C SER A 68 0.02 7.09 8.50
N GLU A 69 0.59 7.94 9.35
CA GLU A 69 2.04 8.03 9.62
C GLU A 69 2.49 7.06 10.73
N GLY A 70 1.62 6.14 11.17
CA GLY A 70 1.89 5.22 12.30
C GLY A 70 1.96 5.88 13.68
N SER A 71 1.92 7.22 13.75
CA SER A 71 2.03 7.99 15.00
C SER A 71 0.74 8.08 15.83
N GLY A 72 -0.40 7.67 15.26
CA GLY A 72 -1.70 7.66 15.95
C GLY A 72 -2.24 9.04 16.32
N ASN A 73 -1.68 10.14 15.79
CA ASN A 73 -2.16 11.49 16.09
C ASN A 73 -3.49 11.76 15.38
N THR A 74 -4.59 11.79 16.15
CA THR A 74 -5.94 12.03 15.63
C THR A 74 -6.35 13.51 15.63
N SER A 75 -5.55 14.41 16.21
CA SER A 75 -5.93 15.82 16.37
C SER A 75 -5.84 16.63 15.07
N ALA A 76 -4.99 16.19 14.14
CA ALA A 76 -4.94 16.72 12.78
C ALA A 76 -4.49 15.58 11.86
N PRO A 77 -5.40 14.91 11.13
CA PRO A 77 -4.99 13.86 10.21
C PRO A 77 -4.05 14.44 9.15
N CYS A 78 -2.94 13.75 8.90
CA CYS A 78 -2.07 14.06 7.77
C CYS A 78 -2.85 13.84 6.48
N HIS A 79 -2.83 14.81 5.59
CA HIS A 79 -3.47 14.74 4.29
C HIS A 79 -2.45 14.94 3.19
N VAL A 80 -2.68 14.31 2.05
CA VAL A 80 -2.00 14.61 0.80
C VAL A 80 -3.02 14.81 -0.31
N LYS A 81 -2.80 15.82 -1.15
CA LYS A 81 -3.60 16.12 -2.33
C LYS A 81 -2.71 16.12 -3.56
N PHE A 82 -3.12 15.39 -4.59
CA PHE A 82 -2.43 15.33 -5.88
C PHE A 82 -3.19 16.14 -6.92
N SER A 83 -2.49 16.93 -7.72
CA SER A 83 -3.04 17.61 -8.90
C SER A 83 -2.10 17.45 -10.09
N ARG A 84 -2.66 17.43 -11.30
CA ARG A 84 -1.85 17.48 -12.54
C ARG A 84 -1.42 18.91 -12.81
N ILE A 85 -0.19 19.11 -13.29
CA ILE A 85 0.20 20.39 -13.87
C ILE A 85 -0.54 20.52 -15.21
N PRO A 86 -1.34 21.58 -15.44
CA PRO A 86 -1.98 21.77 -16.72
C PRO A 86 -0.93 21.92 -17.82
N LYS A 87 -1.09 21.17 -18.93
CA LYS A 87 -0.35 21.40 -20.17
C LYS A 87 -0.66 22.82 -20.67
N GLY A 88 0.12 23.82 -20.25
CA GLY A 88 -0.09 25.23 -20.59
C GLY A 88 0.26 26.24 -19.50
N GLY A 89 0.59 25.78 -18.29
CA GLY A 89 1.21 26.65 -17.27
C GLY A 89 2.65 26.97 -17.67
N ILE A 90 2.95 28.25 -17.91
CA ILE A 90 4.29 28.75 -18.19
C ILE A 90 5.17 28.44 -16.99
N GLU A 91 6.06 27.46 -17.12
CA GLU A 91 7.24 27.35 -16.27
C GLU A 91 8.45 27.21 -17.18
N ALA A 92 9.44 28.05 -16.92
CA ALA A 92 10.74 28.04 -17.56
C ALA A 92 11.41 26.69 -17.29
N ALA A 93 11.22 25.73 -18.19
CA ALA A 93 11.84 24.43 -18.08
C ALA A 93 13.34 24.58 -18.41
N ALA A 94 14.18 24.28 -17.41
CA ALA A 94 15.52 23.79 -17.66
C ALA A 94 15.47 22.63 -18.68
N PRO A 95 16.48 22.46 -19.55
CA PRO A 95 16.37 21.49 -20.62
C PRO A 95 16.46 20.06 -20.09
N SER A 96 15.52 19.25 -20.58
CA SER A 96 15.61 17.81 -20.85
C SER A 96 15.65 16.81 -19.68
N ILE A 97 14.61 15.95 -19.62
CA ILE A 97 14.76 14.51 -19.91
C ILE A 97 13.57 14.02 -20.74
N THR A 98 13.87 13.39 -21.88
CA THR A 98 12.95 12.73 -22.79
C THR A 98 12.56 11.34 -22.25
N ASN A 99 11.47 11.27 -21.49
CA ASN A 99 10.55 10.13 -21.32
C ASN A 99 9.45 10.66 -20.40
N SER A 100 8.30 11.02 -20.96
CA SER A 100 7.32 11.89 -20.30
C SER A 100 6.55 11.14 -19.20
N PHE A 101 7.20 10.93 -18.07
CA PHE A 101 6.53 10.51 -16.85
C PHE A 101 5.49 11.57 -16.45
N PRO A 102 4.27 11.16 -16.05
CA PRO A 102 3.31 12.08 -15.48
C PRO A 102 3.92 12.77 -14.25
N ILE A 103 3.97 14.10 -14.28
CA ILE A 103 4.41 14.96 -13.17
C ILE A 103 3.23 15.84 -12.76
N GLY A 104 3.12 16.09 -11.47
CA GLY A 104 2.10 16.97 -10.93
C GLY A 104 2.53 17.66 -9.64
N GLN A 105 1.63 18.48 -9.10
CA GLN A 105 1.82 19.12 -7.80
C GLN A 105 1.22 18.26 -6.71
N ALA A 106 1.88 18.21 -5.56
CA ALA A 106 1.37 17.59 -4.35
C ALA A 106 1.39 18.60 -3.22
N ALA A 107 0.37 18.58 -2.37
CA ALA A 107 0.32 19.40 -1.17
C ALA A 107 -0.06 18.55 0.02
N THR A 108 0.68 18.70 1.12
CA THR A 108 0.40 18.02 2.38
C THR A 108 -0.10 19.00 3.44
N SER A 109 -0.88 18.50 4.40
CA SER A 109 -1.34 19.29 5.54
C SER A 109 -1.58 18.42 6.76
N GLY A 110 -1.37 18.96 7.96
CA GLY A 110 -1.56 18.20 9.22
C GLY A 110 -0.51 17.11 9.50
N CYS A 111 0.49 16.96 8.63
CA CYS A 111 1.49 15.89 8.74
C CYS A 111 2.51 16.16 9.84
N SER A 112 2.83 15.13 10.62
CA SER A 112 3.83 15.18 11.67
C SER A 112 5.22 14.77 11.16
N ASN A 113 5.28 13.94 10.12
CA ASN A 113 6.50 13.49 9.49
C ASN A 113 7.17 14.63 8.71
N GLU A 114 8.46 14.88 8.99
CA GLU A 114 9.22 15.98 8.38
C GLU A 114 9.40 15.82 6.85
N GLU A 115 9.50 14.60 6.33
CA GLU A 115 9.63 14.36 4.89
C GLU A 115 8.34 14.74 4.17
N LEU A 116 7.18 14.40 4.76
CA LEU A 116 5.87 14.74 4.20
C LEU A 116 5.57 16.24 4.25
N LYS A 117 6.05 16.97 5.26
CA LYS A 117 5.87 18.43 5.37
C LYS A 117 6.53 19.22 4.22
N THR A 118 7.54 18.64 3.58
CA THR A 118 8.30 19.30 2.50
C THR A 118 7.79 18.98 1.10
N VAL A 119 6.76 18.14 0.97
CA VAL A 119 6.23 17.70 -0.32
C VAL A 119 5.59 18.86 -1.08
N THR A 120 6.01 19.03 -2.33
CA THR A 120 5.49 20.05 -3.27
C THR A 120 5.08 19.44 -4.61
N GLY A 121 5.61 18.27 -4.95
CA GLY A 121 5.42 17.63 -6.25
C GLY A 121 5.26 16.13 -6.16
N TRP A 122 4.83 15.53 -7.27
CA TRP A 122 4.85 14.09 -7.47
C TRP A 122 5.20 13.73 -8.92
N ALA A 123 5.76 12.54 -9.10
CA ALA A 123 6.01 11.95 -10.40
C ALA A 123 5.71 10.45 -10.37
N VAL A 124 5.33 9.87 -11.50
CA VAL A 124 5.25 8.40 -11.64
C VAL A 124 6.51 7.88 -12.29
N ASN A 125 7.20 6.95 -11.65
CA ASN A 125 8.39 6.27 -12.16
C ASN A 125 8.15 4.76 -12.16
N GLY A 126 7.83 4.20 -13.34
CA GLY A 126 7.36 2.81 -13.44
C GLY A 126 5.98 2.64 -12.80
N ASP A 127 5.89 1.77 -11.79
CA ASP A 127 4.72 1.52 -10.96
C ASP A 127 4.65 2.40 -9.69
N THR A 128 5.75 3.12 -9.41
CA THR A 128 5.93 3.88 -8.19
C THR A 128 5.56 5.34 -8.40
N ILE A 129 4.83 5.89 -7.45
CA ILE A 129 4.56 7.33 -7.32
C ILE A 129 5.60 7.89 -6.34
N GLU A 130 6.45 8.78 -6.83
CA GLU A 130 7.45 9.48 -6.02
C GLU A 130 6.87 10.82 -5.56
N LEU A 131 6.83 11.05 -4.25
CA LEU A 131 6.60 12.39 -3.69
C LEU A 131 7.93 13.14 -3.65
N ARG A 132 7.93 14.41 -4.04
CA ARG A 132 9.14 15.24 -4.15
C ARG A 132 9.00 16.57 -3.42
N ASN A 133 10.11 17.08 -2.93
CA ASN A 133 10.21 18.42 -2.35
C ASN A 133 10.54 19.48 -3.42
N ALA A 134 10.72 20.73 -2.99
CA ALA A 134 11.02 21.86 -3.86
C ALA A 134 12.36 21.74 -4.60
N GLU A 135 13.32 20.99 -4.04
CA GLU A 135 14.61 20.67 -4.65
C GLU A 135 14.55 19.42 -5.56
N GLU A 136 13.34 18.95 -5.90
CA GLU A 136 13.08 17.75 -6.70
C GLU A 136 13.63 16.44 -6.12
N THR A 137 13.97 16.42 -4.82
CA THR A 137 14.41 15.23 -4.10
C THR A 137 13.21 14.39 -3.68
N THR A 138 13.26 13.08 -3.90
CA THR A 138 12.20 12.15 -3.49
C THR A 138 12.15 12.01 -1.97
N THR A 139 10.99 12.30 -1.38
CA THR A 139 10.74 12.25 0.07
C THR A 139 9.90 11.05 0.48
N ALA A 140 9.16 10.44 -0.45
CA ALA A 140 8.43 9.20 -0.23
C ALA A 140 8.16 8.46 -1.55
N TYR A 141 7.96 7.14 -1.42
CA TYR A 141 7.61 6.22 -2.50
C TYR A 141 6.27 5.60 -2.17
N LEU A 142 5.31 5.68 -3.09
CA LEU A 142 3.98 5.12 -2.94
C LEU A 142 3.68 4.17 -4.10
N LEU A 143 3.01 3.08 -3.80
CA LEU A 143 2.45 2.12 -4.74
C LEU A 143 0.94 2.18 -4.61
N MET A 144 0.26 2.24 -5.74
CA MET A 144 -1.18 2.12 -5.76
C MET A 144 -1.54 0.64 -5.71
N GLU A 145 -2.17 0.19 -4.63
CA GLU A 145 -2.69 -1.18 -4.53
C GLU A 145 -4.10 -1.25 -5.10
N ARG A 146 -4.88 -0.19 -4.87
CA ARG A 146 -6.24 0.00 -5.35
C ARG A 146 -6.51 1.48 -5.61
N PRO A 147 -7.56 1.84 -6.38
CA PRO A 147 -7.93 3.24 -6.59
C PRO A 147 -8.21 4.05 -5.30
N ASP A 148 -8.45 3.38 -4.18
CA ASP A 148 -8.73 3.96 -2.87
C ASP A 148 -7.62 3.74 -1.81
N LEU A 149 -6.53 3.05 -2.19
CA LEU A 149 -5.46 2.67 -1.27
C LEU A 149 -4.09 2.73 -1.94
N LEU A 150 -3.22 3.54 -1.37
CA LEU A 150 -1.79 3.53 -1.64
C LEU A 150 -1.04 3.02 -0.41
N LEU A 151 -0.03 2.20 -0.64
CA LEU A 151 0.93 1.78 0.37
C LEU A 151 2.29 2.37 0.01
N GLY A 152 3.14 2.63 1.00
CA GLY A 152 4.44 3.18 0.68
C GLY A 152 5.32 3.40 1.89
N TYR A 153 6.38 4.15 1.68
CA TYR A 153 7.33 4.51 2.73
C TYR A 153 8.01 5.84 2.42
N THR A 154 8.41 6.58 3.45
CA THR A 154 9.23 7.79 3.27
C THR A 154 10.68 7.43 2.91
N ALA A 155 11.48 8.38 2.42
CA ALA A 155 12.89 8.11 2.08
C ALA A 155 13.73 7.67 3.29
N LYS A 156 13.32 7.99 4.53
CA LYS A 156 13.91 7.46 5.77
C LYS A 156 13.35 6.10 6.20
N GLY A 157 12.39 5.54 5.47
CA GLY A 157 11.85 4.19 5.69
C GLY A 157 10.68 4.11 6.68
N TYR A 158 9.95 5.20 6.91
CA TYR A 158 8.71 5.13 7.69
C TYR A 158 7.56 4.64 6.80
N ASP A 159 6.88 3.57 7.23
CA ASP A 159 5.73 3.03 6.51
C ASP A 159 4.58 4.03 6.43
N LEU A 160 3.92 4.05 5.28
CA LEU A 160 2.77 4.89 4.96
C LEU A 160 1.60 4.05 4.48
N VAL A 161 0.43 4.30 5.06
CA VAL A 161 -0.85 3.88 4.49
C VAL A 161 -1.61 5.11 4.10
N VAL A 162 -1.97 5.23 2.83
CA VAL A 162 -2.62 6.41 2.27
C VAL A 162 -3.97 5.99 1.69
N SER A 163 -5.07 6.44 2.30
CA SER A 163 -6.43 6.03 1.95
C SER A 163 -7.35 7.22 1.76
N GLN A 164 -8.50 7.01 1.12
CA GLN A 164 -9.55 8.03 0.99
C GLN A 164 -10.32 8.23 2.30
#